data_AF-A0A5N9END7-F1
#
_entry.id   AF-A0A5N9END7-F1
#
_cell.length_a   1.000
_cell.length_b   1.000
_cell.length_c   1.000
_cell.angle_alpha   90.00
_cell.angle_beta   90.00
_cell.angle_gamma   90.00
#
_symmetry.space_group_name_H-M   'P 1'
#
loop_
_entity.id
_entity.type
_entity.pdbx_description
1 polymer ?
#
loop_
_entity_poly.entity_id
_entity_poly.type
_entity_poly.pdbx_seq_one_letter_code
_entity_poly.pdbx_strand_id
1 'polypeptide(L)' 'MAVDRDIVNELARLAGIEIAEDELDEVTNRFSSLIQEMDRLKELDLANIHPVAIFPEDGEA' A
#
# COMPACT_ATOMS: atom_id res chain seq x y z
N MET A 1 -6.36 9.02 -0.59
CA MET A 1 -7.33 8.21 0.19
C MET A 1 -7.02 8.47 1.65
N ALA A 2 -8.01 8.82 2.48
CA ALA A 2 -7.75 9.00 3.91
C ALA A 2 -7.69 7.61 4.56
N VAL A 3 -6.58 7.31 5.23
CA VAL A 3 -6.42 6.09 6.02
C VAL A 3 -6.60 6.45 7.47
N ASP A 4 -7.52 5.78 8.14
CA ASP A 4 -7.78 5.91 9.57
C ASP A 4 -7.39 4.64 10.33
N ARG A 5 -7.51 4.71 11.66
CA ARG A 5 -7.16 3.64 12.58
C ARG A 5 -7.94 2.35 12.32
N ASP A 6 -9.20 2.45 11.91
CA ASP A 6 -10.06 1.30 11.66
C ASP A 6 -9.61 0.54 10.40
N ILE A 7 -9.26 1.27 9.33
CA ILE A 7 -8.71 0.70 8.10
C ILE A 7 -7.39 -0.04 8.37
N VAL A 8 -6.49 0.55 9.16
CA VAL A 8 -5.18 -0.05 9.47
C VAL A 8 -5.35 -1.32 10.28
N ASN A 9 -6.26 -1.32 11.26
CA ASN A 9 -6.53 -2.49 12.08
C ASN A 9 -7.14 -3.64 11.25
N GLU A 10 -8.06 -3.34 10.34
CA GLU A 10 -8.63 -4.33 9.44
C GLU A 10 -7.59 -4.90 8.47
N LEU A 11 -6.71 -4.05 7.91
CA LEU A 11 -5.62 -4.50 7.05
C LEU A 11 -4.61 -5.38 7.80
N ALA A 12 -4.28 -5.03 9.03
CA ALA A 12 -3.43 -5.84 9.89
C ALA A 12 -4.03 -7.22 10.14
N ARG A 13 -5.33 -7.27 10.45
CA ARG A 13 -6.09 -8.52 10.60
C ARG A 13 -6.05 -9.38 9.33
N LEU A 14 -6.28 -8.78 8.16
CA LEU A 14 -6.24 -9.49 6.87
C LEU A 14 -4.85 -10.02 6.53
N ALA A 15 -3.80 -9.28 6.91
CA ALA A 15 -2.41 -9.68 6.73
C ALA A 15 -1.92 -10.68 7.80
N GLY A 16 -2.70 -10.93 8.86
CA GLY A 16 -2.30 -11.75 10.00
C GLY A 16 -1.21 -11.11 10.86
N ILE A 17 -1.15 -9.77 10.88
CA ILE A 17 -0.18 -8.99 11.67
C ILE A 17 -0.87 -8.51 12.95
N GLU A 18 -0.28 -8.79 14.10
CA GLU A 18 -0.68 -8.18 15.37
C GLU A 18 0.00 -6.82 15.53
N ILE A 19 -0.79 -5.78 15.83
CA ILE A 19 -0.31 -4.44 16.11
C ILE A 19 -0.73 -4.10 17.54
N ALA A 20 0.22 -3.68 18.36
CA ALA A 20 -0.08 -3.26 19.72
C ALA A 20 -0.90 -1.95 19.72
N GLU A 21 -1.80 -1.81 20.69
CA GLU A 21 -2.77 -0.71 20.69
C GLU A 21 -2.13 0.69 20.81
N ASP A 22 -0.97 0.73 21.46
CA ASP A 22 -0.09 1.90 21.63
C ASP A 22 0.76 2.21 20.38
N GLU A 23 1.01 1.22 19.52
CA GLU A 23 1.73 1.39 18.24
C GLU A 23 0.79 1.77 17.08
N LEU A 24 -0.51 1.49 17.23
CA LEU A 24 -1.48 1.60 16.14
C LEU A 24 -1.59 3.02 15.57
N ASP A 25 -1.44 4.06 16.38
CA ASP A 25 -1.45 5.45 15.92
C ASP A 25 -0.20 5.79 15.09
N GLU A 26 0.96 5.28 15.48
CA GLU A 26 2.21 5.45 14.70
C GLU A 26 2.10 4.76 13.35
N VAL A 27 1.66 3.49 13.35
CA VAL A 27 1.48 2.71 12.12
C VAL A 27 0.49 3.39 11.19
N THR A 28 -0.62 3.90 11.73
CA THR A 28 -1.64 4.64 10.96
C THR A 28 -1.04 5.88 10.28
N ASN A 29 -0.27 6.68 11.02
CA ASN A 29 0.38 7.87 10.47
C ASN A 29 1.37 7.51 9.35
N ARG A 30 2.23 6.50 9.58
CA ARG A 30 3.22 6.06 8.59
C ARG A 30 2.55 5.51 7.33
N PHE A 31 1.49 4.71 7.49
CA PHE A 31 0.74 4.16 6.38
C PHE A 31 0.02 5.25 5.57
N SER A 32 -0.57 6.23 6.26
CA SER A 32 -1.21 7.39 5.62
C SER A 32 -0.23 8.18 4.75
N SER A 33 1.00 8.43 5.23
CA SER A 33 2.05 9.07 4.43
C SER A 33 2.41 8.26 3.18
N LEU A 34 2.54 6.93 3.29
CA LEU A 34 2.84 6.08 2.12
C LEU A 34 1.74 6.11 1.07
N ILE A 35 0.47 6.05 1.49
CA ILE A 35 -0.68 6.12 0.58
C ILE A 35 -0.76 7.47 -0.11
N GLN A 36 -0.43 8.57 0.58
CA GLN A 36 -0.35 9.89 -0.05
C GLN A 36 0.74 9.95 -1.13
N GLU A 37 1.90 9.37 -0.87
CA GLU A 37 2.98 9.34 -1.85
C GLU A 37 2.61 8.48 -3.09
N MET A 38 1.88 7.37 -2.87
CA MET A 38 1.33 6.53 -3.94
C MET A 38 0.21 7.23 -4.72
N ASP A 39 -0.60 8.08 -4.07
CA ASP A 39 -1.68 8.81 -4.75
C ASP A 39 -1.13 9.72 -5.86
N ARG A 40 0.10 10.23 -5.72
CA ARG A 40 0.78 10.99 -6.80
C ARG A 40 1.00 10.17 -8.06
N LEU A 41 1.15 8.84 -7.94
CA LEU A 41 1.34 7.95 -9.09
C LEU A 41 0.07 7.82 -9.95
N LYS A 42 -1.10 8.20 -9.42
CA LYS A 42 -2.37 8.19 -10.16
C LYS A 42 -2.47 9.30 -11.20
N GLU A 43 -1.61 10.31 -11.11
CA GLU A 43 -1.57 11.44 -12.05
C GLU A 43 -0.84 11.07 -13.36
N LEU A 44 -0.16 9.92 -13.42
CA LEU A 44 0.50 9.47 -14.63
C LEU A 44 -0.52 8.98 -15.67
N ASP A 45 -0.30 9.35 -16.93
CA ASP A 45 -1.06 8.83 -18.06
C ASP A 45 -0.64 7.38 -18.35
N LEU A 46 -1.58 6.46 -18.15
CA LEU A 46 -1.41 5.03 -18.37
C LEU A 46 -2.20 4.52 -19.59
N ALA A 47 -2.79 5.40 -20.41
CA ALA A 47 -3.77 5.03 -21.45
C ALA A 47 -3.28 3.96 -22.44
N ASN A 48 -1.96 3.81 -22.62
CA ASN A 48 -1.36 2.86 -23.55
C ASN A 48 -0.27 1.98 -22.90
N ILE A 49 -0.25 1.90 -21.57
CA ILE A 49 0.72 1.07 -20.82
C ILE A 49 0.02 -0.21 -20.37
N HIS A 50 0.57 -1.36 -20.76
CA HIS A 50 0.11 -2.65 -20.26
C HIS A 50 0.81 -2.99 -18.93
N PRO A 51 0.06 -3.47 -17.91
CA PRO A 51 0.67 -3.94 -16.67
C PRO A 51 1.63 -5.09 -16.95
N VAL A 52 2.86 -4.97 -16.46
CA VAL A 52 3.86 -6.04 -16.53
C VAL A 52 3.69 -6.90 -15.26
N ALA A 53 3.27 -8.15 -15.44
CA ALA A 53 3.07 -9.09 -14.32
C ALA A 53 4.33 -9.90 -13.96
N ILE A 54 5.33 -9.93 -14.85
CA ILE A 54 6.57 -10.68 -14.69
C ILE A 54 7.73 -9.72 -15.02
N PHE A 55 8.59 -9.47 -14.04
CA PHE A 55 9.83 -8.72 -14.29
C PHE A 55 10.77 -9.60 -15.12
N PRO A 56 11.33 -9.09 -16.22
CA PRO A 56 12.07 -9.91 -17.20
C PRO A 56 13.40 -10.50 -16.69
N GLU A 57 13.77 -10.32 -15.42
CA GLU A 57 14.94 -11.00 -14.82
C GLU A 57 14.62 -12.41 -14.31
N ASP A 58 13.33 -12.75 -14.11
CA ASP A 58 12.88 -14.09 -13.68
C ASP A 58 12.37 -14.95 -14.87
N GLY A 59 12.57 -14.49 -16.10
CA GLY A 59 11.98 -15.05 -17.32
C GLY A 59 13.01 -15.45 -18.37
N GLU A 60 14.02 -16.26 -18.03
CA GLU A 60 14.66 -17.13 -19.02
C GLU A 60 13.78 -18.36 -19.26
N ALA A 61 13.10 -18.39 -20.42
CA ALA A 61 12.88 -19.59 -21.24
C ALA A 61 12.46 -19.20 -22.66
#